data_AF-A0A7L4G774-F1
#
_entry.id   AF-A0A7L4G774-F1
#
_cell.length_a   1.000
_cell.length_b   1.000
_cell.length_c   1.000
_cell.angle_alpha   90.00
_cell.angle_beta   90.00
_cell.angle_gamma   90.00
#
_symmetry.space_group_name_H-M   'P 1'
#
loop_
_entity.id
_entity.type
_entity.pdbx_description
1 polymer ?
#
loop_
_entity_poly.entity_id
_entity_poly.type
_entity_poly.pdbx_seq_one_letter_code
_entity_poly.pdbx_strand_id
1 'polypeptide(L)'
;VWPPRGSLVQGRRLICWQAVLQCQGEPECSYAYNQYAEACAPVLLQQPPAGGGGDGPAAAAGSAASSRRRCPSHCIAALVQLNHTRRGPALEDCDCAQDENCRATKRAIEPCLPRTSSPAAGGPGVMGCTEARRRCDWDSRCSLALNRYMTYCGKLFNGLRCTPECRAVIEDMLAVPKAVLLNDCVCDGLERPICESVKENMARLCFGADMGGNGAGSSGGSDGGLEEYYDEDYEEEPSQKGRDDAEDNAGAEPGFPVQADSAGRPAAAACALLASLLLPLLPQL
;
A
#
# COMPACT_ATOMS: atom_id res chain seq x y z
N VAL A 1 40.49 13.04 18.36
CA VAL A 1 40.20 13.78 17.11
C VAL A 1 39.80 12.77 16.06
N TRP A 2 38.50 12.56 15.87
CA TRP A 2 37.94 11.72 14.80
C TRP A 2 37.95 12.56 13.52
N PRO A 3 38.41 12.05 12.35
CA PRO A 3 38.27 12.80 11.12
C PRO A 3 36.78 12.92 10.75
N PRO A 4 36.36 14.03 10.14
CA PRO A 4 34.98 14.20 9.69
C PRO A 4 34.73 13.24 8.53
N ARG A 5 33.81 12.30 8.69
CA ARG A 5 33.25 11.53 7.56
C ARG A 5 32.24 12.40 6.81
N GLY A 6 32.73 13.50 6.27
CA GLY A 6 32.08 14.27 5.22
C GLY A 6 33.05 14.31 4.05
N SER A 7 32.95 13.31 3.15
CA SER A 7 33.68 13.34 1.89
C SER A 7 32.85 12.65 0.80
N LEU A 8 32.09 13.49 0.10
CA LEU A 8 31.95 13.51 -1.36
C LEU A 8 32.04 12.15 -2.08
N VAL A 9 30.94 11.42 -2.10
CA VAL A 9 30.60 10.57 -3.26
C VAL A 9 29.23 11.00 -3.75
N GLN A 10 29.15 12.19 -4.35
CA GLN A 10 28.19 12.38 -5.43
C GLN A 10 28.70 11.52 -6.58
N GLY A 11 28.35 10.23 -6.57
CA GLY A 11 28.52 9.37 -7.72
C GLY A 11 27.89 10.09 -8.90
N ARG A 12 28.69 10.41 -9.93
CA ARG A 12 28.18 11.10 -11.12
C ARG A 12 27.03 10.24 -11.65
N ARG A 13 25.82 10.82 -11.70
CA ARG A 13 24.64 10.16 -12.26
C ARG A 13 25.02 9.65 -13.66
N LEU A 14 24.74 8.37 -13.94
CA LEU A 14 25.02 7.78 -15.24
C LEU A 14 24.24 8.54 -16.32
N ILE A 15 24.75 8.57 -17.56
CA ILE A 15 23.89 9.00 -18.68
C ILE A 15 22.87 7.87 -18.94
N CYS A 16 21.62 8.19 -19.27
CA CYS A 16 20.56 7.19 -19.34
C CYS A 16 20.83 6.03 -20.28
N TRP A 17 21.47 6.26 -21.43
CA TRP A 17 21.90 5.17 -22.31
C TRP A 17 22.95 4.26 -21.66
N GLN A 18 23.83 4.78 -20.80
CA GLN A 18 24.80 3.97 -20.04
C GLN A 18 24.10 3.12 -18.99
N ALA A 19 23.11 3.69 -18.30
CA ALA A 19 22.29 2.95 -17.34
C ALA A 19 21.53 1.80 -18.03
N VAL A 20 21.01 2.03 -19.23
CA VAL A 20 20.36 0.99 -20.06
C VAL A 20 21.35 -0.12 -20.43
N LEU A 21 22.53 0.21 -20.96
CA LEU A 21 23.56 -0.78 -21.30
C LEU A 21 23.98 -1.61 -20.08
N GLN A 22 24.11 -0.95 -18.92
CA GLN A 22 24.41 -1.64 -17.70
C GLN A 22 23.26 -2.57 -17.29
N CYS A 23 22.01 -2.13 -17.32
CA CYS A 23 20.84 -2.97 -17.02
C CYS A 23 20.75 -4.19 -17.95
N GLN A 24 20.99 -4.01 -19.25
CA GLN A 24 20.95 -5.10 -20.23
C GLN A 24 22.05 -6.16 -20.00
N GLY A 25 23.15 -5.79 -19.35
CA GLY A 25 24.20 -6.73 -18.94
C GLY A 25 23.81 -7.67 -17.79
N GLU A 26 22.68 -7.43 -17.11
CA GLU A 26 22.12 -8.33 -16.10
C GLU A 26 20.80 -8.94 -16.61
N PRO A 27 20.65 -10.27 -16.63
CA PRO A 27 19.49 -10.92 -17.24
C PRO A 27 18.17 -10.54 -16.54
N GLU A 28 18.18 -10.38 -15.21
CA GLU A 28 17.00 -10.00 -14.44
C GLU A 28 16.57 -8.55 -14.74
N CYS A 29 17.53 -7.63 -14.84
CA CYS A 29 17.24 -6.23 -15.16
C CYS A 29 16.80 -6.07 -16.61
N SER A 30 17.46 -6.77 -17.54
CA SER A 30 17.10 -6.80 -18.96
C SER A 30 15.65 -7.28 -19.17
N TYR A 31 15.25 -8.36 -18.49
CA TYR A 31 13.88 -8.85 -18.54
C TYR A 31 12.89 -7.81 -18.00
N ALA A 32 13.14 -7.26 -16.80
CA ALA A 32 12.28 -6.25 -16.20
C ALA A 32 12.16 -4.98 -17.06
N TYR A 33 13.24 -4.59 -17.74
CA TYR A 33 13.25 -3.43 -18.64
C TYR A 33 12.33 -3.64 -19.85
N ASN A 34 12.32 -4.85 -20.43
CA ASN A 34 11.42 -5.18 -21.54
C ASN A 34 9.96 -5.18 -21.08
N GLN A 35 9.66 -5.76 -19.91
CA GLN A 35 8.31 -5.73 -19.33
C GLN A 35 7.83 -4.30 -19.08
N TYR A 36 8.71 -3.42 -18.60
CA TYR A 36 8.44 -1.99 -18.44
C TYR A 36 8.13 -1.30 -19.77
N ALA A 37 8.95 -1.53 -20.81
CA ALA A 37 8.78 -0.91 -22.11
C ALA A 37 7.42 -1.26 -22.74
N GLU A 38 6.98 -2.51 -22.62
CA GLU A 38 5.67 -2.97 -23.10
C GLU A 38 4.52 -2.43 -22.26
N ALA A 39 4.61 -2.56 -20.93
CA ALA A 39 3.53 -2.17 -20.02
C ALA A 39 3.29 -0.64 -20.05
N CYS A 40 4.34 0.14 -20.26
CA CYS A 40 4.26 1.60 -20.32
C CYS A 40 4.09 2.16 -21.74
N ALA A 41 4.03 1.33 -22.77
CA ALA A 41 3.84 1.76 -24.16
C ALA A 41 2.65 2.73 -24.35
N PRO A 42 1.46 2.52 -23.72
CA PRO A 42 0.35 3.46 -23.85
C PRO A 42 0.69 4.86 -23.32
N VAL A 43 1.55 4.98 -22.30
CA VAL A 43 1.97 6.25 -21.71
C VAL A 43 3.07 6.90 -22.57
N LEU A 44 3.97 6.09 -23.11
CA LEU A 44 5.08 6.52 -23.95
C LEU A 44 4.64 7.02 -25.32
N LEU A 45 3.63 6.37 -25.93
CA LEU A 45 3.14 6.68 -27.28
C LEU A 45 2.19 7.89 -27.33
N GLN A 46 1.76 8.43 -26.20
CA GLN A 46 0.84 9.59 -26.11
C GLN A 46 1.53 10.95 -26.31
N GLN A 47 2.76 10.97 -26.82
CA GLN A 47 3.46 12.20 -27.18
C GLN A 47 2.63 13.01 -28.20
N PRO A 48 2.21 14.24 -27.90
CA PRO A 48 1.67 15.10 -28.94
C PRO A 48 2.79 15.36 -29.96
N PRO A 49 2.49 15.36 -31.27
CA PRO A 49 3.44 15.86 -32.24
C PRO A 49 3.78 17.31 -31.86
N ALA A 50 5.07 17.62 -31.80
CA ALA A 50 5.54 18.99 -31.68
C ALA A 50 5.13 19.75 -32.94
N GLY A 51 3.98 20.42 -32.90
CA GLY A 51 3.50 21.29 -33.98
C GLY A 51 2.20 20.83 -34.63
N GLY A 52 1.07 21.09 -33.98
CA GLY A 52 -0.25 20.99 -34.59
C GLY A 52 -1.20 22.01 -33.99
N GLY A 53 -1.24 23.21 -34.58
CA GLY A 53 -2.32 24.16 -34.34
C GLY A 53 -3.63 23.52 -34.80
N GLY A 54 -4.54 23.28 -33.86
CA GLY A 54 -5.82 22.63 -34.12
C GLY A 54 -6.95 23.54 -33.67
N ASP A 55 -7.46 24.33 -34.62
CA ASP A 55 -8.81 24.88 -34.55
C ASP A 55 -9.80 23.70 -34.63
N GLY A 56 -10.20 23.17 -33.49
CA GLY A 56 -11.14 22.06 -33.36
C GLY A 56 -11.93 22.13 -32.04
N PRO A 57 -13.18 21.66 -31.99
CA PRO A 57 -14.14 22.05 -30.96
C PRO A 57 -13.68 21.61 -29.55
N ALA A 58 -13.59 22.59 -28.65
CA ALA A 58 -12.98 22.52 -27.33
C ALA A 58 -13.70 21.64 -26.28
N ALA A 59 -14.70 20.84 -26.67
CA ALA A 59 -15.56 20.11 -25.72
C ALA A 59 -15.04 18.71 -25.31
N ALA A 60 -14.00 18.16 -25.97
CA ALA A 60 -13.44 16.84 -25.67
C ALA A 60 -12.06 16.87 -24.95
N ALA A 61 -11.49 18.06 -24.73
CA ALA A 61 -10.12 18.20 -24.21
C ALA A 61 -10.00 17.91 -22.69
N GLY A 62 -11.10 18.04 -21.93
CA GLY A 62 -11.11 17.82 -20.48
C GLY A 62 -10.89 16.35 -20.07
N SER A 63 -11.49 15.39 -20.79
CA SER A 63 -11.39 13.96 -20.47
C SER A 63 -10.08 13.33 -20.95
N ALA A 64 -9.56 13.75 -22.09
CA ALA A 64 -8.30 13.24 -22.63
C ALA A 64 -7.06 13.71 -21.82
N ALA A 65 -7.14 14.86 -21.14
CA ALA A 65 -6.08 15.34 -20.26
C ALA A 65 -6.04 14.60 -18.90
N SER A 66 -7.19 14.13 -18.40
CA SER A 66 -7.30 13.35 -17.17
C SER A 66 -6.77 11.92 -17.34
N SER A 67 -7.08 11.27 -18.47
CA SER A 67 -6.47 9.98 -18.84
C SER A 67 -4.96 10.10 -19.13
N ARG A 68 -4.50 11.28 -19.58
CA ARG A 68 -3.07 11.59 -19.79
C ARG A 68 -2.24 11.63 -18.50
N ARG A 69 -2.90 11.76 -17.35
CA ARG A 69 -2.27 11.81 -16.02
C ARG A 69 -2.48 10.52 -15.22
N ARG A 70 -3.30 9.58 -15.72
CA ARG A 70 -3.55 8.30 -15.06
C ARG A 70 -2.63 7.25 -15.65
N CYS A 71 -1.69 6.80 -14.83
CA CYS A 71 -0.82 5.71 -15.22
C CYS A 71 -1.58 4.36 -15.18
N PRO A 72 -1.45 3.50 -16.20
CA PRO A 72 -1.96 2.13 -16.14
C PRO A 72 -1.35 1.37 -14.96
N SER A 73 -2.17 0.59 -14.24
CA SER A 73 -1.71 -0.24 -13.10
C SER A 73 -0.57 -1.18 -13.47
N HIS A 74 -0.61 -1.79 -14.66
CA HIS A 74 0.44 -2.68 -15.15
C HIS A 74 1.77 -1.95 -15.42
N CYS A 75 1.75 -0.70 -15.88
CA CYS A 75 2.96 0.12 -16.03
C CYS A 75 3.57 0.46 -14.67
N ILE A 76 2.74 0.80 -13.67
CA ILE A 76 3.21 1.02 -12.29
C ILE A 76 3.89 -0.24 -11.74
N ALA A 77 3.25 -1.40 -11.88
CA ALA A 77 3.80 -2.66 -11.41
C ALA A 77 5.14 -3.02 -12.09
N ALA A 78 5.24 -2.80 -13.41
CA ALA A 78 6.47 -3.05 -14.16
C ALA A 78 7.61 -2.09 -13.76
N LEU A 79 7.29 -0.82 -13.51
CA LEU A 79 8.26 0.16 -12.97
C LEU A 79 8.78 -0.23 -11.60
N VAL A 80 7.89 -0.64 -10.69
CA VAL A 80 8.29 -1.13 -9.36
C VAL A 80 9.20 -2.35 -9.49
N GLN A 81 8.84 -3.33 -10.32
CA GLN A 81 9.66 -4.51 -10.56
C GLN A 81 11.03 -4.17 -11.14
N LEU A 82 11.09 -3.24 -12.11
CA LEU A 82 12.35 -2.76 -12.66
C LEU A 82 13.22 -2.13 -11.56
N ASN A 83 12.65 -1.26 -10.72
CA ASN A 83 13.35 -0.59 -9.64
C ASN A 83 13.84 -1.55 -8.53
N HIS A 84 13.24 -2.73 -8.38
CA HIS A 84 13.71 -3.77 -7.46
C HIS A 84 14.94 -4.55 -7.97
N THR A 85 15.35 -4.37 -9.23
CA THR A 85 16.57 -5.00 -9.76
C THR A 85 17.83 -4.23 -9.33
N ARG A 86 19.01 -4.88 -9.38
CA ARG A 86 20.27 -4.23 -8.96
C ARG A 86 20.59 -2.94 -9.72
N ARG A 87 20.27 -2.87 -11.02
CA ARG A 87 20.61 -1.74 -11.90
C ARG A 87 19.40 -0.88 -12.29
N GLY A 88 18.18 -1.32 -11.99
CA GLY A 88 16.94 -0.60 -12.29
C GLY A 88 16.87 0.82 -11.72
N PRO A 89 17.23 1.07 -10.44
CA PRO A 89 17.19 2.43 -9.87
C PRO A 89 18.02 3.45 -10.65
N ALA A 90 19.13 3.01 -11.27
CA ALA A 90 19.98 3.90 -12.06
C ALA A 90 19.30 4.42 -13.33
N LEU A 91 18.28 3.73 -13.85
CA LEU A 91 17.49 4.19 -15.01
C LEU A 91 16.55 5.34 -14.65
N GLU A 92 16.06 5.39 -13.41
CA GLU A 92 15.28 6.51 -12.92
C GLU A 92 16.18 7.73 -12.64
N ASP A 93 17.34 7.50 -12.03
CA ASP A 93 18.26 8.54 -11.57
C ASP A 93 19.24 9.10 -12.61
N CYS A 94 19.35 8.49 -13.79
CA CYS A 94 20.29 8.89 -14.83
C CYS A 94 20.06 10.30 -15.40
N ASP A 95 21.09 10.89 -16.01
CA ASP A 95 21.01 12.14 -16.74
C ASP A 95 20.69 11.88 -18.23
N CYS A 96 19.72 12.61 -18.79
CA CYS A 96 19.42 12.55 -20.22
C CYS A 96 20.41 13.35 -21.09
N ALA A 97 21.34 14.11 -20.50
CA ALA A 97 22.21 15.03 -21.21
C ALA A 97 21.40 15.92 -22.16
N GLN A 98 21.64 15.87 -23.48
CA GLN A 98 20.90 16.66 -24.49
C GLN A 98 19.82 15.85 -25.24
N ASP A 99 19.54 14.61 -24.83
CA ASP A 99 18.57 13.73 -25.51
C ASP A 99 17.12 14.13 -25.16
N GLU A 100 16.46 14.78 -26.12
CA GLU A 100 15.05 15.19 -25.99
C GLU A 100 14.08 14.02 -25.90
N ASN A 101 14.38 12.89 -26.53
CA ASN A 101 13.56 11.68 -26.42
C ASN A 101 13.63 11.13 -24.99
N CYS A 102 14.83 11.01 -24.42
CA CYS A 102 15.02 10.63 -23.02
C CYS A 102 14.25 11.55 -22.07
N ARG A 103 14.37 12.88 -22.26
CA ARG A 103 13.65 13.87 -21.44
C ARG A 103 12.14 13.76 -21.60
N ALA A 104 11.64 13.50 -22.81
CA ALA A 104 10.22 13.31 -23.07
C ALA A 104 9.70 12.01 -22.42
N THR A 105 10.43 10.90 -22.55
CA THR A 105 10.14 9.62 -21.90
C THR A 105 10.06 9.77 -20.38
N LYS A 106 11.06 10.42 -19.75
CA LYS A 106 11.05 10.66 -18.30
C LYS A 106 9.84 11.49 -17.85
N ARG A 107 9.49 12.54 -18.60
CA ARG A 107 8.28 13.35 -18.33
C ARG A 107 6.99 12.58 -18.51
N ALA A 108 6.90 11.73 -19.53
CA ALA A 108 5.71 10.92 -19.80
C ALA A 108 5.44 9.92 -18.66
N ILE A 109 6.50 9.36 -18.07
CA ILE A 109 6.40 8.36 -17.00
C ILE A 109 6.35 8.96 -15.60
N GLU A 110 6.67 10.25 -15.43
CA GLU A 110 6.57 10.95 -14.13
C GLU A 110 5.25 10.69 -13.36
N PRO A 111 4.05 10.63 -14.00
CA PRO A 111 2.79 10.31 -13.30
C PRO A 111 2.68 8.86 -12.81
N CYS A 112 3.51 7.96 -13.35
CA CYS A 112 3.57 6.54 -12.99
C CYS A 112 4.54 6.24 -11.85
N LEU A 113 5.53 7.12 -11.64
CA LEU A 113 6.54 6.89 -10.62
C LEU A 113 5.92 7.09 -9.23
N PRO A 114 6.08 6.13 -8.31
CA PRO A 114 5.77 6.38 -6.92
C PRO A 114 6.69 7.51 -6.46
N ARG A 115 6.11 8.64 -6.03
CA ARG A 115 6.87 9.78 -5.49
C ARG A 115 7.48 9.38 -4.15
N THR A 116 8.48 8.53 -4.20
CA THR A 116 9.34 8.25 -3.05
C THR A 116 10.26 9.45 -2.94
N SER A 117 10.14 10.12 -1.81
CA SER A 117 10.91 11.30 -1.44
C SER A 117 12.41 11.01 -1.54
N SER A 118 13.03 11.35 -2.67
CA SER A 118 14.48 11.32 -2.78
C SER A 118 15.05 12.57 -2.06
N PRO A 119 15.99 12.42 -1.10
CA PRO A 119 16.61 13.55 -0.38
C PRO A 119 17.48 14.45 -1.27
N ALA A 120 17.54 14.20 -2.58
CA ALA A 120 18.35 14.92 -3.55
C ALA A 120 17.63 16.09 -4.26
N ALA A 121 16.35 16.32 -4.00
CA ALA A 121 15.65 17.53 -4.44
C ALA A 121 15.50 18.47 -3.23
N GLY A 122 16.43 19.42 -3.09
CA GLY A 122 16.56 20.35 -1.96
C GLY A 122 15.40 21.33 -1.77
N GLY A 123 14.20 20.83 -1.51
CA GLY A 123 13.12 21.53 -0.82
C GLY A 123 12.84 20.85 0.53
N PRO A 124 12.02 21.44 1.42
CA PRO A 124 11.54 20.77 2.62
C PRO A 124 10.74 19.55 2.17
N GLY A 125 11.40 18.39 2.12
CA GLY A 125 10.83 17.18 1.55
C GLY A 125 9.68 16.72 2.43
N VAL A 126 8.46 16.78 1.90
CA VAL A 126 7.29 16.20 2.56
C VAL A 126 7.54 14.70 2.68
N MET A 127 7.59 14.20 3.92
CA MET A 127 7.92 12.81 4.23
C MET A 127 6.88 11.86 3.62
N GLY A 128 7.33 10.80 2.95
CA GLY A 128 6.47 9.72 2.48
C GLY A 128 5.95 8.86 3.62
N CYS A 129 4.71 8.37 3.52
CA CYS A 129 4.10 7.53 4.55
C CYS A 129 4.81 6.19 4.73
N THR A 130 5.45 5.67 3.68
CA THR A 130 6.28 4.46 3.74
C THR A 130 7.46 4.63 4.70
N GLU A 131 8.17 5.77 4.63
CA GLU A 131 9.28 6.05 5.53
C GLU A 131 8.81 6.46 6.93
N ALA A 132 7.71 7.20 7.05
CA ALA A 132 7.10 7.51 8.34
C ALA A 132 6.69 6.22 9.09
N ARG A 133 6.11 5.26 8.37
CA ARG A 133 5.77 3.91 8.88
C ARG A 133 7.00 3.17 9.35
N ARG A 134 8.06 3.13 8.53
CA ARG A 134 9.34 2.50 8.90
C ARG A 134 9.87 3.09 10.20
N ARG A 135 9.89 4.42 10.35
CA ARG A 135 10.39 5.08 11.58
C ARG A 135 9.54 4.77 12.80
N CYS A 136 8.23 4.64 12.63
CA CYS A 136 7.31 4.26 13.70
C CYS A 136 7.53 2.79 14.11
N ASP A 137 7.69 1.88 13.15
CA ASP A 137 7.91 0.45 13.43
C ASP A 137 9.22 0.20 14.20
N TRP A 138 10.27 0.99 13.94
CA TRP A 138 11.53 0.95 14.69
C TRP A 138 11.44 1.49 16.13
N ASP A 139 10.34 2.16 16.49
CA ASP A 139 10.10 2.69 17.82
C ASP A 139 9.06 1.83 18.55
N SER A 140 9.44 1.22 19.67
CA SER A 140 8.56 0.29 20.39
C SER A 140 7.24 0.94 20.85
N ARG A 141 7.27 2.21 21.25
CA ARG A 141 6.07 2.93 21.70
C ARG A 141 5.16 3.27 20.51
N CYS A 142 5.75 3.72 19.40
CA CYS A 142 5.00 4.02 18.20
C CYS A 142 4.42 2.77 17.54
N SER A 143 5.20 1.70 17.40
CA SER A 143 4.75 0.44 16.80
C SER A 143 3.61 -0.22 17.58
N LEU A 144 3.60 -0.09 18.92
CA LEU A 144 2.49 -0.52 19.78
C LEU A 144 1.23 0.34 19.53
N ALA A 145 1.37 1.66 19.51
CA ALA A 145 0.26 2.57 19.23
C ALA A 145 -0.34 2.33 17.84
N LEU A 146 0.52 2.08 16.85
CA LEU A 146 0.12 1.76 15.49
C LEU A 146 -0.59 0.39 15.38
N ASN A 147 -0.14 -0.62 16.13
CA ASN A 147 -0.87 -1.90 16.19
C ASN A 147 -2.29 -1.70 16.73
N ARG A 148 -2.43 -0.93 17.81
CA ARG A 148 -3.75 -0.58 18.38
C ARG A 148 -4.61 0.14 17.34
N TYR A 149 -4.03 1.07 16.59
CA TYR A 149 -4.74 1.75 15.50
C TYR A 149 -5.27 0.76 14.47
N MET A 150 -4.44 -0.18 14.00
CA MET A 150 -4.87 -1.21 13.04
C MET A 150 -5.99 -2.11 13.59
N THR A 151 -5.98 -2.42 14.89
CA THR A 151 -7.02 -3.26 15.54
C THR A 151 -8.34 -2.52 15.75
N TYR A 152 -8.31 -1.32 16.33
CA TYR A 152 -9.53 -0.61 16.75
C TYR A 152 -10.15 0.25 15.64
N CYS A 153 -9.39 0.62 14.60
CA CYS A 153 -9.88 1.45 13.50
C CYS A 153 -10.26 0.67 12.23
N GLY A 154 -10.40 -0.65 12.27
CA GLY A 154 -10.80 -1.44 11.09
C GLY A 154 -12.10 -0.96 10.43
N LYS A 155 -13.09 -0.50 11.21
CA LYS A 155 -14.35 0.07 10.66
C LYS A 155 -14.15 1.41 9.96
N LEU A 156 -13.14 2.18 10.37
CA LEU A 156 -12.74 3.42 9.72
C LEU A 156 -12.10 3.16 8.37
N PHE A 157 -11.20 2.16 8.28
CA PHE A 157 -10.49 1.82 7.04
C PHE A 157 -11.43 1.42 5.92
N ASN A 158 -12.51 0.72 6.26
CA ASN A 158 -13.57 0.33 5.34
C ASN A 158 -14.59 1.44 5.06
N GLY A 159 -14.43 2.64 5.65
CA GLY A 159 -15.28 3.79 5.39
C GLY A 159 -16.66 3.78 6.07
N LEU A 160 -16.92 2.89 7.03
CA LEU A 160 -18.22 2.78 7.69
C LEU A 160 -18.46 3.89 8.73
N ARG A 161 -17.59 4.00 9.73
CA ARG A 161 -17.72 4.98 10.84
C ARG A 161 -16.44 5.07 11.67
N CYS A 162 -16.24 6.24 12.28
CA CYS A 162 -15.24 6.44 13.33
C CYS A 162 -15.85 6.10 14.70
N THR A 163 -15.48 4.95 15.28
CA THR A 163 -16.01 4.55 16.60
C THR A 163 -15.34 5.34 17.72
N PRO A 164 -15.96 5.49 18.90
CA PRO A 164 -15.32 6.17 20.03
C PRO A 164 -14.00 5.51 20.45
N GLU A 165 -13.89 4.18 20.33
CA GLU A 165 -12.64 3.45 20.61
C GLU A 165 -11.55 3.79 19.60
N CYS A 166 -11.89 3.88 18.30
CA CYS A 166 -10.94 4.31 17.27
C CYS A 166 -10.50 5.76 17.49
N ARG A 167 -11.43 6.66 17.86
CA ARG A 167 -11.13 8.07 18.15
C ARG A 167 -10.12 8.21 19.29
N ALA A 168 -10.32 7.49 20.39
CA ALA A 168 -9.37 7.47 21.50
C ALA A 168 -7.98 6.98 21.07
N VAL A 169 -7.91 5.96 20.21
CA VAL A 169 -6.63 5.46 19.69
C VAL A 169 -5.93 6.46 18.76
N ILE A 170 -6.69 7.23 17.97
CA ILE A 170 -6.13 8.33 17.16
C ILE A 170 -5.52 9.41 18.06
N GLU A 171 -6.22 9.81 19.12
CA GLU A 171 -5.70 10.77 20.11
C GLU A 171 -4.41 10.27 20.77
N ASP A 172 -4.40 9.00 21.21
CA ASP A 172 -3.21 8.35 21.78
C ASP A 172 -2.03 8.35 20.79
N MET A 173 -2.29 8.07 19.51
CA MET A 173 -1.26 8.11 18.47
C MET A 173 -0.70 9.53 18.28
N LEU A 174 -1.54 10.56 18.27
CA LEU A 174 -1.08 11.95 18.11
C LEU A 174 -0.22 12.42 19.30
N ALA A 175 -0.34 11.79 20.47
CA ALA A 175 0.55 12.01 21.61
C ALA A 175 1.94 11.32 21.49
N VAL A 176 2.16 10.50 20.45
CA VAL A 176 3.44 9.85 20.16
C VAL A 176 4.16 10.61 19.05
N PRO A 177 5.34 11.22 19.31
CA PRO A 177 6.01 12.11 18.34
C PRO A 177 6.28 11.49 16.95
N LYS A 178 6.62 10.21 16.90
CA LYS A 178 6.86 9.50 15.63
C LYS A 178 5.58 9.13 14.88
N ALA A 179 4.45 9.03 15.57
CA ALA A 179 3.16 8.74 14.95
C ALA A 179 2.52 10.00 14.33
N VAL A 180 2.85 11.20 14.83
CA VAL A 180 2.45 12.46 14.17
C VAL A 180 2.97 12.52 12.73
N LEU A 181 4.17 11.99 12.48
CA LEU A 181 4.73 11.89 11.13
C LEU A 181 3.88 11.02 10.19
N LEU A 182 3.18 10.01 10.70
CA LEU A 182 2.25 9.17 9.92
C LEU A 182 0.96 9.92 9.57
N ASN A 183 0.56 10.88 10.39
CA ASN A 183 -0.58 11.75 10.07
C ASN A 183 -0.23 12.71 8.93
N ASP A 184 0.95 13.34 9.01
CA ASP A 184 1.34 14.45 8.13
C ASP A 184 2.03 14.03 6.82
N CYS A 185 2.39 12.75 6.70
CA CYS A 185 3.08 12.23 5.52
C CYS A 185 2.25 12.29 4.22
N VAL A 186 2.91 12.20 3.07
CA VAL A 186 2.25 12.01 1.76
C VAL A 186 2.19 10.52 1.44
N CYS A 187 1.01 10.02 1.06
CA CYS A 187 0.82 8.63 0.68
C CYS A 187 1.69 8.29 -0.55
N ASP A 188 2.60 7.34 -0.36
CA ASP A 188 3.56 6.88 -1.36
C ASP A 188 3.68 5.33 -1.32
N GLY A 189 4.48 4.77 -2.23
CA GLY A 189 4.71 3.32 -2.30
C GLY A 189 3.54 2.51 -2.83
N LEU A 190 3.60 1.19 -2.62
CA LEU A 190 2.61 0.21 -3.10
C LEU A 190 1.26 0.32 -2.37
N GLU A 191 1.27 0.75 -1.11
CA GLU A 191 0.08 0.88 -0.26
C GLU A 191 -0.67 2.20 -0.49
N ARG A 192 -0.22 3.03 -1.44
CA ARG A 192 -0.75 4.37 -1.69
C ARG A 192 -2.30 4.41 -1.83
N PRO A 193 -2.97 3.54 -2.60
CA PRO A 193 -4.43 3.59 -2.72
C PRO A 193 -5.15 3.35 -1.38
N ILE A 194 -4.61 2.46 -0.54
CA ILE A 194 -5.16 2.16 0.78
C ILE A 194 -4.89 3.34 1.73
N CYS A 195 -3.68 3.90 1.71
CA CYS A 195 -3.30 5.07 2.50
C CYS A 195 -4.21 6.28 2.20
N GLU A 196 -4.43 6.59 0.92
CA GLU A 196 -5.28 7.72 0.50
C GLU A 196 -6.72 7.53 1.00
N SER A 197 -7.29 6.33 0.83
CA SER A 197 -8.63 5.97 1.34
C SER A 197 -8.72 6.11 2.86
N VAL A 198 -7.75 5.59 3.61
CA VAL A 198 -7.74 5.68 5.08
C VAL A 198 -7.65 7.12 5.55
N LYS A 199 -6.80 7.95 4.92
CA LYS A 199 -6.68 9.39 5.25
C LYS A 199 -7.98 10.14 4.97
N GLU A 200 -8.61 9.88 3.83
CA GLU A 200 -9.90 10.50 3.48
C GLU A 200 -11.00 10.08 4.45
N ASN A 201 -11.11 8.77 4.74
CA ASN A 201 -12.08 8.25 5.71
C ASN A 201 -11.86 8.84 7.10
N MET A 202 -10.61 8.95 7.55
CA MET A 202 -10.27 9.57 8.83
C MET A 202 -10.70 11.04 8.88
N ALA A 203 -10.38 11.83 7.85
CA ALA A 203 -10.79 13.22 7.75
C ALA A 203 -12.32 13.36 7.78
N ARG A 204 -13.04 12.58 6.96
CA ARG A 204 -14.49 12.66 6.82
C ARG A 204 -15.25 12.15 8.04
N LEU A 205 -14.86 11.00 8.59
CA LEU A 205 -15.63 10.28 9.62
C LEU A 205 -15.23 10.66 11.05
N CYS A 206 -13.97 11.04 11.28
CA CYS A 206 -13.53 11.43 12.61
C CYS A 206 -13.56 12.94 12.81
N PHE A 207 -13.26 13.75 11.78
CA PHE A 207 -13.12 15.21 11.92
C PHE A 207 -14.13 16.02 11.09
N GLY A 208 -14.81 15.41 10.12
CA GLY A 208 -15.79 16.06 9.24
C GLY A 208 -17.17 16.29 9.85
N ALA A 209 -17.38 15.94 11.13
CA ALA A 209 -18.67 16.09 11.83
C ALA A 209 -18.82 17.44 12.56
N ASP A 210 -17.78 18.28 12.61
CA ASP A 210 -17.85 19.60 13.24
C ASP A 210 -18.58 20.65 12.37
N MET A 211 -19.19 20.24 11.25
CA MET A 211 -20.16 21.01 10.46
C MET A 211 -21.47 20.23 10.26
N GLY A 212 -22.00 19.58 11.30
CA GLY A 212 -23.41 19.18 11.29
C GLY A 212 -23.85 17.94 12.05
N GLY A 213 -23.27 17.58 13.20
CA GLY A 213 -23.82 16.41 13.90
C GLY A 213 -23.31 16.11 15.31
N ASN A 214 -23.40 17.08 16.22
CA ASN A 214 -23.37 16.77 17.66
C ASN A 214 -24.74 17.04 18.28
N GLY A 215 -25.38 15.96 18.74
CA GLY A 215 -26.10 15.97 20.02
C GLY A 215 -27.63 16.05 19.97
N ALA A 216 -28.28 14.89 20.03
CA ALA A 216 -29.41 14.70 20.94
C ALA A 216 -29.66 13.19 21.14
N GLY A 217 -28.94 12.61 22.10
CA GLY A 217 -29.57 11.59 22.93
C GLY A 217 -30.44 12.34 23.94
N SER A 218 -31.76 12.12 23.90
CA SER A 218 -32.58 12.18 25.11
C SER A 218 -33.94 11.51 24.89
N SER A 219 -34.17 10.49 25.70
CA SER A 219 -35.45 9.93 26.05
C SER A 219 -36.37 10.97 26.71
N GLY A 220 -37.66 10.97 26.37
CA GLY A 220 -38.74 11.39 27.27
C GLY A 220 -39.77 12.36 26.68
N GLY A 221 -41.04 11.95 26.72
CA GLY A 221 -42.17 12.86 26.94
C GLY A 221 -43.15 13.02 25.78
N SER A 222 -44.35 12.45 25.98
CA SER A 222 -45.56 12.50 25.17
C SER A 222 -46.11 13.90 24.85
N ASP A 223 -46.85 14.04 23.75
CA ASP A 223 -48.26 14.53 23.67
C ASP A 223 -48.73 14.77 22.20
N GLY A 224 -49.81 14.09 21.80
CA GLY A 224 -50.96 14.69 21.11
C GLY A 224 -50.92 14.95 19.60
N GLY A 225 -51.66 14.15 18.81
CA GLY A 225 -51.98 14.49 17.40
C GLY A 225 -52.77 13.44 16.61
N LEU A 226 -54.07 13.36 16.91
CA LEU A 226 -55.25 12.79 16.20
C LEU A 226 -55.10 12.19 14.76
N GLU A 227 -55.60 10.94 14.64
CA GLU A 227 -56.27 10.20 13.54
C GLU A 227 -56.14 10.65 12.07
N GLU A 228 -55.86 9.69 11.16
CA GLU A 228 -56.86 9.23 10.18
C GLU A 228 -56.53 7.81 9.66
N TYR A 229 -57.61 7.07 9.47
CA TYR A 229 -57.75 5.64 9.21
C TYR A 229 -57.76 5.39 7.69
N TYR A 230 -56.88 4.53 7.16
CA TYR A 230 -57.14 3.83 5.90
C TYR A 230 -56.63 2.39 5.97
N ASP A 231 -57.60 1.50 5.84
CA ASP A 231 -57.57 0.05 5.86
C ASP A 231 -57.35 -0.43 4.41
N GLU A 232 -56.34 -1.24 4.16
CA GLU A 232 -56.20 -2.01 2.91
C GLU A 232 -55.81 -3.45 3.26
N ASP A 233 -56.82 -4.32 3.16
CA ASP A 233 -56.82 -5.76 3.36
C ASP A 233 -56.01 -6.55 2.29
N TYR A 234 -55.80 -7.85 2.58
CA TYR A 234 -55.40 -9.00 1.73
C TYR A 234 -53.87 -9.30 1.65
N GLU A 235 -53.30 -10.48 1.97
CA GLU A 235 -53.76 -11.83 2.37
C GLU A 235 -52.66 -12.53 3.20
N GLU A 236 -53.05 -13.30 4.22
CA GLU A 236 -52.17 -14.11 5.07
C GLU A 236 -52.16 -15.57 4.60
N GLU A 237 -51.06 -16.03 4.02
CA GLU A 237 -50.83 -17.46 3.71
C GLU A 237 -50.41 -18.21 5.00
N PRO A 238 -51.11 -19.29 5.38
CA PRO A 238 -50.89 -19.97 6.65
C PRO A 238 -49.68 -20.91 6.60
N SER A 239 -48.71 -20.68 7.50
CA SER A 239 -47.65 -21.65 7.79
C SER A 239 -48.24 -22.87 8.51
N GLN A 240 -48.42 -23.97 7.78
CA GLN A 240 -48.83 -25.25 8.35
C GLN A 240 -47.64 -25.94 9.03
N LYS A 241 -47.83 -26.13 10.34
CA LYS A 241 -47.05 -26.98 11.22
C LYS A 241 -47.52 -28.44 11.07
N GLY A 242 -46.61 -29.35 10.73
CA GLY A 242 -46.79 -30.80 10.85
C GLY A 242 -45.53 -31.52 10.33
N ARG A 243 -44.61 -31.99 11.18
CA ARG A 243 -44.64 -33.18 12.05
C ARG A 243 -44.10 -34.43 11.33
N ASP A 244 -42.97 -34.91 11.87
CA ASP A 244 -42.44 -36.27 11.98
C ASP A 244 -42.40 -37.15 10.72
N ASP A 245 -41.21 -37.54 10.25
CA ASP A 245 -40.65 -38.89 10.46
C ASP A 245 -39.40 -39.15 9.60
N ALA A 246 -38.48 -39.92 10.19
CA ALA A 246 -37.23 -40.36 9.62
C ALA A 246 -37.45 -41.49 8.60
N GLU A 247 -36.69 -41.50 7.51
CA GLU A 247 -36.17 -42.75 6.92
C GLU A 247 -35.02 -42.46 5.92
N ASP A 248 -33.87 -43.00 6.31
CA ASP A 248 -32.80 -43.63 5.53
C ASP A 248 -32.75 -43.36 4.01
N ASN A 249 -31.64 -42.78 3.54
CA ASN A 249 -31.09 -43.12 2.23
C ASN A 249 -29.57 -42.85 2.21
N ALA A 250 -28.83 -43.95 2.18
CA ALA A 250 -27.41 -44.02 1.89
C ALA A 250 -27.11 -43.53 0.46
N GLY A 251 -26.11 -42.65 0.35
CA GLY A 251 -25.53 -42.22 -0.93
C GLY A 251 -24.11 -41.75 -0.69
N ALA A 252 -23.15 -42.62 -1.02
CA ALA A 252 -21.72 -42.41 -0.86
C ALA A 252 -21.21 -41.27 -1.75
N GLU A 253 -20.39 -40.37 -1.17
CA GLU A 253 -19.49 -39.49 -1.91
C GLU A 253 -18.08 -39.61 -1.31
N PRO A 254 -17.01 -39.58 -2.14
CA PRO A 254 -15.68 -40.04 -1.75
C PRO A 254 -14.89 -38.94 -1.03
N GLY A 255 -14.24 -39.34 0.06
CA GLY A 255 -13.40 -38.47 0.88
C GLY A 255 -12.11 -38.01 0.20
N PHE A 256 -11.66 -36.83 0.63
CA PHE A 256 -10.24 -36.47 0.67
C PHE A 256 -9.82 -36.31 2.13
N PRO A 257 -8.74 -36.98 2.59
CA PRO A 257 -8.38 -37.02 4.00
C PRO A 257 -7.63 -35.75 4.41
N VAL A 258 -8.16 -35.08 5.44
CA VAL A 258 -7.45 -34.07 6.22
C VAL A 258 -6.76 -34.80 7.38
N GLN A 259 -5.44 -34.95 7.32
CA GLN A 259 -4.67 -35.47 8.46
C GLN A 259 -4.47 -34.36 9.48
N ALA A 260 -5.13 -34.51 10.62
CA ALA A 260 -4.91 -33.73 11.82
C ALA A 260 -3.86 -34.40 12.70
N ASP A 261 -3.02 -33.57 13.31
CA ASP A 261 -2.00 -33.90 14.28
C ASP A 261 -2.53 -34.69 15.49
N SER A 262 -1.73 -35.60 16.03
CA SER A 262 -1.70 -35.84 17.48
C SER A 262 -0.45 -36.58 17.96
N ALA A 263 0.31 -35.86 18.77
CA ALA A 263 0.86 -36.22 20.09
C ALA A 263 1.87 -37.39 20.24
N GLY A 264 3.01 -37.07 20.87
CA GLY A 264 3.79 -38.05 21.64
C GLY A 264 5.24 -37.66 21.94
N ARG A 265 5.48 -36.91 23.02
CA ARG A 265 6.74 -37.00 23.81
C ARG A 265 6.56 -38.18 24.80
N PRO A 266 7.60 -38.90 25.30
CA PRO A 266 8.73 -38.31 26.05
C PRO A 266 10.09 -39.07 26.09
N ALA A 267 11.06 -38.40 26.72
CA ALA A 267 12.14 -38.92 27.59
C ALA A 267 13.36 -39.72 27.05
N ALA A 268 14.53 -39.05 27.14
CA ALA A 268 15.76 -39.44 27.86
C ALA A 268 16.60 -40.69 27.48
N ALA A 269 17.92 -40.54 27.78
CA ALA A 269 19.00 -41.55 27.81
C ALA A 269 19.58 -41.97 26.44
N ALA A 270 20.89 -42.19 26.22
CA ALA A 270 22.10 -42.10 27.03
C ALA A 270 23.32 -42.19 26.09
N CYS A 271 24.45 -41.66 26.59
CA CYS A 271 25.85 -42.05 26.43
C CYS A 271 26.45 -42.66 25.14
N ALA A 272 27.66 -42.16 24.87
CA ALA A 272 28.91 -42.86 24.56
C ALA A 272 29.47 -42.58 23.15
N LEU A 273 30.49 -41.71 23.05
CA LEU A 273 31.93 -42.00 23.07
C LEU A 273 32.47 -42.61 21.77
N LEU A 274 33.25 -41.83 21.01
CA LEU A 274 34.59 -42.12 20.47
C LEU A 274 35.16 -40.75 20.03
N ALA A 275 36.03 -40.06 20.76
CA ALA A 275 37.43 -40.32 21.10
C ALA A 275 38.36 -40.48 19.88
N SER A 276 39.38 -39.60 19.85
CA SER A 276 40.70 -39.75 19.20
C SER A 276 40.75 -39.37 17.70
N LEU A 277 41.60 -38.47 17.20
CA LEU A 277 42.92 -37.97 17.64
C LEU A 277 43.05 -36.46 17.29
N LEU A 278 43.39 -35.60 18.26
CA LEU A 278 44.72 -35.00 18.48
C LEU A 278 45.27 -34.29 17.21
N LEU A 279 45.08 -32.97 17.04
CA LEU A 279 45.90 -31.84 17.56
C LEU A 279 47.41 -31.95 17.23
N PRO A 280 48.18 -30.84 17.19
CA PRO A 280 47.91 -29.47 16.73
C PRO A 280 49.17 -28.77 16.13
N LEU A 281 49.08 -27.45 15.90
CA LEU A 281 50.16 -26.45 15.97
C LEU A 281 51.31 -26.54 14.94
N LEU A 282 51.46 -25.51 14.10
CA LEU A 282 52.44 -24.46 14.39
C LEU A 282 52.11 -23.14 13.66
N PRO A 283 52.48 -22.00 14.25
CA PRO A 283 52.20 -20.65 13.75
C PRO A 283 53.37 -20.03 12.96
N GLN A 284 53.03 -19.01 12.16
CA GLN A 284 53.81 -17.81 11.80
C GLN A 284 55.29 -17.95 11.36
N LEU A 285 55.55 -17.63 10.08
CA LEU A 285 56.59 -16.68 9.65
C LEU A 285 56.15 -15.99 8.34
#